data_AF-A0A256G3G5-F1
#
_entry.id   AF-A0A256G3G5-F1
#
_cell.length_a   1.000
_cell.length_b   1.000
_cell.length_c   1.000
_cell.angle_alpha   90.00
_cell.angle_beta   90.00
_cell.angle_gamma   90.00
#
_symmetry.space_group_name_H-M   'P 1'
#
loop_
_entity.id
_entity.type
_entity.pdbx_description
1 polymer ?
#
loop_
_entity_poly.entity_id
_entity_poly.type
_entity_poly.pdbx_seq_one_letter_code
_entity_poly.pdbx_strand_id
1 'polypeptide(L)'
;MSRHKSLAGAMAALMAYKNRPESEIIPVSTNWNVLPANDNEPEVLAQMHTERRIQILPTVEEIMRNVDSEDIERNDLGQIVRIGRLKFSDGTQVEAGHKYGPGGEVIATKHRMPAGAMLGCREQESRTLGGDENPSEVAASNSYFLAAFELKRRERIPSGKKTKRSYQTHDEAKKDLAKAYANTPELPPVIKCPPGLPNAGNRIGDSFLGMKKTTTGESGSMGWQDVSTALVDREIWAQAIEALSERDRTAMDTAAHGKVRNYEGLGISLGFKPEYSRRRGGRKALTAANDNLQENIKRFSA
;
A
#
# COMPACT_ATOMS: atom_id res chain seq x y z
N MET A 1 -32.93 38.40 3.49
CA MET A 1 -32.60 38.19 4.92
C MET A 1 -32.94 36.75 5.31
N SER A 2 -31.93 35.88 5.40
CA SER A 2 -32.11 34.46 5.72
C SER A 2 -32.47 34.30 7.21
N ARG A 3 -33.77 34.06 7.47
CA ARG A 3 -34.28 33.66 8.78
C ARG A 3 -34.03 32.16 8.93
N HIS A 4 -33.27 31.80 9.97
CA HIS A 4 -32.79 30.45 10.33
C HIS A 4 -31.42 30.06 9.74
N LYS A 5 -30.36 30.74 10.21
CA LYS A 5 -29.00 30.17 10.21
C LYS A 5 -29.03 28.94 11.13
N SER A 6 -28.67 27.76 10.63
CA SER A 6 -28.57 26.56 11.47
C SER A 6 -27.59 26.82 12.61
N LEU A 7 -27.85 26.29 13.80
CA LEU A 7 -26.99 26.50 14.98
C LEU A 7 -25.54 26.03 14.71
N ALA A 8 -25.36 25.02 13.87
CA ALA A 8 -24.07 24.56 13.39
C ALA A 8 -23.34 25.61 12.54
N GLY A 9 -24.05 26.30 11.63
CA GLY A 9 -23.48 27.42 10.85
C GLY A 9 -23.32 28.72 11.65
N ALA A 10 -23.94 28.82 12.83
CA ALA A 10 -23.76 29.92 13.76
C ALA A 10 -22.50 29.75 14.64
N MET A 11 -22.07 28.52 14.92
CA MET A 11 -20.93 28.20 15.79
C MET A 11 -19.70 27.72 15.02
N ALA A 12 -19.47 28.27 13.82
CA ALA A 12 -18.37 27.87 12.95
C ALA A 12 -17.00 28.19 13.57
N ALA A 13 -16.88 29.33 14.27
CA ALA A 13 -15.64 29.75 14.91
C ALA A 13 -15.27 28.83 16.09
N LEU A 14 -16.26 28.37 16.87
CA LEU A 14 -16.07 27.37 17.91
C LEU A 14 -15.59 26.02 17.37
N MET A 15 -16.15 25.56 16.23
CA MET A 15 -15.69 24.33 15.59
C MET A 15 -14.26 24.44 15.07
N ALA A 16 -13.90 25.60 14.51
CA ALA A 16 -12.54 25.89 14.08
C ALA A 16 -11.57 25.98 15.27
N TYR A 17 -12.00 26.60 16.38
CA TYR A 17 -11.23 26.68 17.62
C TYR A 17 -10.91 25.29 18.19
N LYS A 18 -11.86 24.35 18.13
CA LYS A 18 -11.65 22.95 18.54
C LYS A 18 -10.59 22.22 17.71
N ASN A 19 -10.46 22.59 16.43
CA ASN A 19 -9.53 21.98 15.48
C ASN A 19 -8.29 22.86 15.25
N ARG A 20 -7.95 23.75 16.20
CA ARG A 20 -6.84 24.68 16.05
C ARG A 20 -5.49 23.96 15.90
N PRO A 21 -4.54 24.50 15.12
CA PRO A 21 -3.21 23.93 14.95
C PRO A 21 -2.37 24.12 16.24
N GLU A 22 -2.51 23.19 17.19
CA GLU A 22 -1.88 23.25 18.51
C GLU A 22 -0.48 22.63 18.57
N SER A 23 -0.20 21.60 17.75
CA SER A 23 1.08 20.90 17.82
C SER A 23 2.23 21.78 17.30
N GLU A 24 3.39 21.71 17.96
CA GLU A 24 4.63 22.15 17.36
C GLU A 24 4.74 21.51 15.97
N ILE A 25 4.88 22.34 14.93
CA ILE A 25 5.36 21.85 13.64
C ILE A 25 6.77 21.40 13.95
N ILE A 26 6.94 20.11 14.24
CA ILE A 26 8.26 19.51 14.35
C ILE A 26 8.90 19.86 13.01
N PRO A 27 9.93 20.75 12.96
CA PRO A 27 10.64 20.97 11.72
C PRO A 27 11.04 19.59 11.25
N VAL A 28 10.73 19.25 9.99
CA VAL A 28 10.94 17.91 9.44
C VAL A 28 12.40 17.54 9.67
N SER A 29 12.66 16.91 10.80
CA SER A 29 13.89 16.22 11.09
C SER A 29 13.65 14.89 10.43
N THR A 30 14.51 14.57 9.47
CA THR A 30 14.45 13.35 8.70
C THR A 30 14.79 12.16 9.60
N ASN A 31 13.87 11.82 10.49
CA ASN A 31 13.81 10.50 11.08
C ASN A 31 13.05 9.67 10.06
N TRP A 32 13.82 9.05 9.16
CA TRP A 32 13.39 8.04 8.21
C TRP A 32 12.31 7.14 8.84
N ASN A 33 11.05 7.40 8.50
CA ASN A 33 9.92 6.62 9.01
C ASN A 33 9.35 5.84 7.82
N VAL A 34 9.32 4.51 7.95
CA VAL A 34 9.01 3.54 6.87
C VAL A 34 7.48 3.33 6.71
N LEU A 35 6.68 4.34 7.08
CA LEU A 35 5.22 4.26 6.96
C LEU A 35 4.73 5.41 6.06
N PRO A 36 4.25 5.12 4.84
CA PRO A 36 3.71 6.14 3.95
C PRO A 36 2.39 6.70 4.50
N ALA A 37 2.31 8.03 4.56
CA ALA A 37 1.06 8.75 4.85
C ALA A 37 0.21 8.83 3.58
N ASN A 38 -1.07 8.47 3.69
CA ASN A 38 -1.96 8.12 2.58
C ASN A 38 -2.97 9.26 2.32
N ASP A 39 -2.64 10.20 1.45
CA ASP A 39 -3.51 11.29 1.00
C ASP A 39 -3.68 11.24 -0.53
N ASN A 40 -4.58 10.38 -1.01
CA ASN A 40 -4.98 10.35 -2.41
C ASN A 40 -6.40 10.94 -2.60
N GLU A 41 -6.59 11.78 -3.61
CA GLU A 41 -7.92 12.18 -4.06
C GLU A 41 -8.63 10.98 -4.74
N PRO A 42 -9.82 10.58 -4.28
CA PRO A 42 -10.50 9.38 -4.78
C PRO A 42 -10.87 9.50 -6.27
N GLU A 43 -11.02 10.72 -6.79
CA GLU A 43 -11.37 10.98 -8.20
C GLU A 43 -10.22 10.63 -9.17
N VAL A 44 -8.97 10.82 -8.76
CA VAL A 44 -7.78 10.50 -9.56
C VAL A 44 -7.47 9.00 -9.53
N LEU A 45 -7.64 8.37 -8.36
CA LEU A 45 -7.48 6.92 -8.20
C LEU A 45 -8.56 6.11 -8.93
N ALA A 46 -9.78 6.65 -9.04
CA ALA A 46 -10.89 5.96 -9.71
C ALA A 46 -10.62 5.70 -11.19
N GLN A 47 -9.71 6.44 -11.83
CA GLN A 47 -9.33 6.27 -13.23
C GLN A 47 -8.01 5.52 -13.42
N MET A 48 -7.22 5.37 -12.35
CA MET A 48 -5.95 4.65 -12.38
C MET A 48 -6.15 3.17 -12.06
N HIS A 49 -6.49 2.39 -13.08
CA HIS A 49 -6.50 0.94 -12.98
C HIS A 49 -5.21 0.37 -13.56
N THR A 50 -4.43 -0.32 -12.72
CA THR A 50 -3.42 -1.25 -13.24
C THR A 50 -4.13 -2.48 -13.76
N GLU A 51 -4.42 -2.49 -15.07
CA GLU A 51 -4.91 -3.67 -15.74
C GLU A 51 -3.79 -4.73 -15.79
N ARG A 52 -4.09 -5.93 -15.30
CA ARG A 52 -3.17 -7.06 -15.37
C ARG A 52 -3.66 -8.00 -16.44
N ARG A 53 -2.80 -8.35 -17.40
CA ARG A 53 -3.14 -9.37 -18.38
C ARG A 53 -2.90 -10.74 -17.78
N ILE A 54 -4.00 -11.36 -17.37
CA ILE A 54 -4.03 -12.77 -17.03
C ILE A 54 -3.92 -13.58 -18.34
N GLN A 55 -2.88 -14.40 -18.47
CA GLN A 55 -2.77 -15.36 -19.55
C GLN A 55 -3.13 -16.74 -19.03
N ILE A 56 -4.04 -17.42 -19.72
CA ILE A 56 -4.36 -18.82 -19.46
C ILE A 56 -3.56 -19.66 -20.44
N LEU A 57 -2.73 -20.56 -19.90
CA LEU A 57 -2.01 -21.57 -20.67
C LEU A 57 -2.77 -22.91 -20.58
N PRO A 58 -2.90 -23.67 -21.69
CA PRO A 58 -2.43 -23.38 -23.05
C PRO A 58 -3.19 -22.23 -23.72
N THR A 59 -2.50 -21.45 -24.57
CA THR A 59 -3.11 -20.33 -25.31
C THR A 59 -4.05 -20.83 -26.41
N VAL A 60 -4.98 -20.00 -26.88
CA VAL A 60 -5.88 -20.34 -27.99
C VAL A 60 -5.11 -20.81 -29.23
N GLU A 61 -3.98 -20.16 -29.55
CA GLU A 61 -3.13 -20.56 -30.68
C GLU A 61 -2.49 -21.94 -30.47
N GLU A 62 -2.05 -22.25 -29.25
CA GLU A 62 -1.50 -23.56 -28.91
C GLU A 62 -2.58 -24.65 -28.95
N ILE A 63 -3.82 -24.31 -28.58
CA ILE A 63 -4.96 -25.22 -28.70
C ILE A 63 -5.21 -25.56 -30.17
N MET A 64 -5.34 -24.54 -31.03
CA MET A 64 -5.57 -24.74 -32.47
C MET A 64 -4.44 -25.54 -33.11
N ARG A 65 -3.18 -25.23 -32.79
CA ARG A 65 -2.02 -25.98 -33.30
C ARG A 65 -2.06 -27.48 -32.92
N ASN A 66 -2.49 -27.80 -31.69
CA ASN A 66 -2.58 -29.21 -31.28
C ASN A 66 -3.78 -29.91 -31.95
N VAL A 67 -4.89 -29.21 -32.15
CA VAL A 67 -6.05 -29.75 -32.88
C VAL A 67 -5.68 -30.07 -34.34
N ASP A 68 -4.94 -29.18 -35.00
CA ASP A 68 -4.45 -29.38 -36.37
C ASP A 68 -3.45 -30.55 -36.49
N SER A 69 -2.85 -31.00 -35.39
CA SER A 69 -1.87 -32.10 -35.39
C SER A 69 -2.51 -33.50 -35.48
N GLU A 70 -3.84 -33.60 -35.35
CA GLU A 70 -4.65 -34.84 -35.46
C GLU A 70 -4.25 -36.03 -34.55
N ASP A 71 -3.34 -35.82 -33.60
CA ASP A 71 -2.92 -36.84 -32.61
C ASP A 71 -3.96 -36.96 -31.48
N ILE A 72 -5.04 -37.71 -31.75
CA ILE A 72 -6.20 -37.87 -30.87
C ILE A 72 -6.20 -39.25 -30.19
N GLU A 73 -6.19 -39.27 -28.86
CA GLU A 73 -6.44 -40.48 -28.07
C GLU A 73 -7.84 -40.47 -27.47
N ARG A 74 -8.52 -41.62 -27.58
CA ARG A 74 -9.87 -41.83 -27.05
C ARG A 74 -9.89 -42.98 -26.05
N ASN A 75 -10.73 -42.85 -25.03
CA ASN A 75 -11.03 -43.91 -24.07
C ASN A 75 -12.01 -44.94 -24.67
N ASP A 76 -12.21 -46.07 -24.01
CA ASP A 76 -13.12 -47.16 -24.38
C ASP A 76 -14.58 -46.69 -24.56
N LEU A 77 -14.96 -45.60 -23.89
CA LEU A 77 -16.26 -44.94 -24.00
C LEU A 77 -16.35 -43.95 -25.17
N GLY A 78 -15.32 -43.86 -26.01
CA GLY A 78 -15.24 -42.95 -27.17
C GLY A 78 -14.95 -41.48 -26.82
N GLN A 79 -14.73 -41.17 -25.55
CA GLN A 79 -14.38 -39.82 -25.06
C GLN A 79 -12.94 -39.47 -25.41
N ILE A 80 -12.68 -38.21 -25.78
CA ILE A 80 -11.33 -37.73 -26.11
C ILE A 80 -10.60 -37.43 -24.80
N VAL A 81 -9.47 -38.12 -24.56
CA VAL A 81 -8.64 -37.96 -23.34
C VAL A 81 -7.43 -37.06 -23.62
N ARG A 82 -6.91 -37.10 -24.86
CA ARG A 82 -5.72 -36.33 -25.27
C ARG A 82 -5.84 -35.88 -26.72
N ILE A 83 -5.42 -34.64 -26.98
CA ILE A 83 -5.15 -34.14 -28.33
C ILE A 83 -3.75 -33.51 -28.30
N GLY A 84 -2.76 -34.17 -28.89
CA GLY A 84 -1.36 -33.74 -28.83
C GLY A 84 -0.89 -33.55 -27.37
N ARG A 85 -0.57 -32.31 -26.97
CA ARG A 85 -0.16 -31.99 -25.58
C ARG A 85 -1.31 -31.63 -24.65
N LEU A 86 -2.53 -31.44 -25.19
CA LEU A 86 -3.73 -31.10 -24.43
C LEU A 86 -4.30 -32.35 -23.76
N LYS A 87 -4.76 -32.22 -22.52
CA LYS A 87 -5.40 -33.30 -21.77
C LYS A 87 -6.81 -32.91 -21.41
N PHE A 88 -7.72 -33.85 -21.51
CA PHE A 88 -9.14 -33.66 -21.20
C PHE A 88 -9.57 -34.64 -20.10
N SER A 89 -10.54 -34.22 -19.29
CA SER A 89 -11.11 -35.03 -18.22
C SER A 89 -12.14 -36.01 -18.75
N ASP A 90 -12.11 -37.24 -18.25
CA ASP A 90 -13.14 -38.27 -18.47
C ASP A 90 -14.28 -38.18 -17.42
N GLY A 91 -14.31 -37.10 -16.64
CA GLY A 91 -15.31 -36.92 -15.58
C GLY A 91 -14.95 -37.58 -14.24
N THR A 92 -13.83 -38.31 -14.16
CA THR A 92 -13.31 -38.93 -12.93
C THR A 92 -12.16 -38.13 -12.30
N GLN A 93 -11.53 -37.27 -13.09
CA GLN A 93 -10.34 -36.53 -12.69
C GLN A 93 -10.70 -35.30 -11.84
N VAL A 94 -9.74 -34.88 -11.02
CA VAL A 94 -9.94 -33.87 -9.99
C VAL A 94 -8.79 -32.87 -10.03
N GLU A 95 -9.09 -31.58 -10.01
CA GLU A 95 -8.09 -30.50 -9.96
C GLU A 95 -8.14 -29.73 -8.64
N ALA A 96 -6.99 -29.22 -8.22
CA ALA A 96 -6.90 -28.34 -7.06
C ALA A 96 -7.39 -26.94 -7.46
N GLY A 97 -8.31 -26.38 -6.69
CA GLY A 97 -8.81 -25.03 -6.85
C GLY A 97 -9.18 -24.40 -5.51
N HIS A 98 -9.84 -23.26 -5.58
CA HIS A 98 -10.28 -22.52 -4.41
C HIS A 98 -11.79 -22.27 -4.50
N LYS A 99 -12.50 -22.39 -3.39
CA LYS A 99 -13.91 -22.03 -3.28
C LYS A 99 -14.14 -21.10 -2.12
N TYR A 100 -15.12 -20.20 -2.24
CA TYR A 100 -15.60 -19.41 -1.12
C TYR A 100 -16.41 -20.30 -0.17
N GLY A 101 -16.04 -20.28 1.10
CA GLY A 101 -16.79 -20.90 2.18
C GLY A 101 -18.04 -20.09 2.53
N PRO A 102 -18.93 -20.64 3.37
CA PRO A 102 -20.16 -19.97 3.78
C PRO A 102 -19.95 -18.60 4.45
N GLY A 103 -18.76 -18.36 5.02
CA GLY A 103 -18.36 -17.09 5.63
C GLY A 103 -17.52 -16.17 4.73
N GLY A 104 -17.39 -16.47 3.43
CA GLY A 104 -16.56 -15.67 2.50
C GLY A 104 -15.06 -15.98 2.52
N GLU A 105 -14.62 -16.94 3.34
CA GLU A 105 -13.22 -17.40 3.39
C GLU A 105 -12.85 -18.22 2.14
N VAL A 106 -11.61 -18.12 1.67
CA VAL A 106 -11.12 -18.89 0.50
C VAL A 106 -10.53 -20.23 0.97
N ILE A 107 -11.19 -21.33 0.62
CA ILE A 107 -10.80 -22.70 1.04
C ILE A 107 -10.25 -23.47 -0.15
N ALA A 108 -9.02 -23.98 -0.03
CA ALA A 108 -8.42 -24.90 -1.01
C ALA A 108 -9.23 -26.20 -1.08
N THR A 109 -9.81 -26.49 -2.24
CA THR A 109 -10.67 -27.65 -2.47
C THR A 109 -10.28 -28.36 -3.74
N LYS A 110 -10.47 -29.68 -3.76
CA LYS A 110 -10.31 -30.51 -4.95
C LYS A 110 -11.64 -30.61 -5.70
N HIS A 111 -11.73 -30.02 -6.89
CA HIS A 111 -12.93 -30.00 -7.72
C HIS A 111 -12.91 -31.15 -8.72
N ARG A 112 -14.01 -31.92 -8.78
CA ARG A 112 -14.21 -32.94 -9.81
C ARG A 112 -14.50 -32.26 -11.14
N MET A 113 -13.68 -32.54 -12.14
CA MET A 113 -13.77 -31.90 -13.45
C MET A 113 -14.80 -32.62 -14.32
N PRO A 114 -15.71 -31.90 -15.01
CA PRO A 114 -16.70 -32.53 -15.89
C PRO A 114 -16.02 -33.20 -17.09
N ALA A 115 -16.71 -34.16 -17.71
CA ALA A 115 -16.21 -34.85 -18.90
C ALA A 115 -16.02 -33.85 -20.05
N GLY A 116 -14.85 -33.89 -20.72
CA GLY A 116 -14.45 -32.96 -21.77
C GLY A 116 -13.80 -31.65 -21.28
N ALA A 117 -13.67 -31.42 -19.97
CA ALA A 117 -12.96 -30.25 -19.46
C ALA A 117 -11.45 -30.37 -19.71
N MET A 118 -10.82 -29.28 -20.15
CA MET A 118 -9.38 -29.22 -20.34
C MET A 118 -8.65 -29.17 -18.99
N LEU A 119 -7.63 -30.00 -18.85
CA LEU A 119 -6.87 -30.20 -17.62
C LEU A 119 -5.48 -29.58 -17.71
N GLY A 120 -4.94 -29.20 -16.56
CA GLY A 120 -3.61 -28.63 -16.42
C GLY A 120 -3.52 -27.18 -16.88
N CYS A 121 -4.66 -26.49 -16.99
CA CYS A 121 -4.69 -25.07 -17.33
C CYS A 121 -3.97 -24.29 -16.23
N ARG A 122 -3.03 -23.43 -16.62
CA ARG A 122 -2.30 -22.59 -15.68
C ARG A 122 -2.60 -21.14 -15.97
N GLU A 123 -3.02 -20.45 -14.93
CA GLU A 123 -3.03 -19.00 -14.93
C GLU A 123 -1.59 -18.52 -14.74
N GLN A 124 -1.07 -17.82 -15.75
CA GLN A 124 0.20 -17.14 -15.66
C GLN A 124 -0.06 -15.63 -15.71
N GLU A 125 0.35 -14.95 -14.65
CA GLU A 125 0.43 -13.49 -14.66
C GLU A 125 1.47 -13.09 -15.70
N SER A 126 1.01 -12.55 -16.83
CA SER A 126 1.90 -12.31 -17.95
C SER A 126 2.68 -11.02 -17.74
N ARG A 127 1.97 -9.87 -17.63
CA ARG A 127 2.49 -8.51 -17.40
C ARG A 127 1.38 -7.56 -16.90
N THR A 128 1.77 -6.50 -16.20
CA THR A 128 0.96 -5.28 -16.05
C THR A 128 0.85 -4.57 -17.40
N LEU A 129 -0.36 -4.26 -17.85
CA LEU A 129 -0.60 -3.48 -19.06
C LEU A 129 -0.17 -2.02 -18.82
N GLY A 130 0.44 -1.36 -19.82
CA GLY A 130 0.74 0.08 -19.80
C GLY A 130 2.21 0.49 -19.59
N GLY A 131 3.13 -0.45 -19.40
CA GLY A 131 4.57 -0.19 -19.39
C GLY A 131 5.28 -1.02 -20.44
N ASP A 132 5.54 -0.45 -21.62
CA ASP A 132 6.40 -1.10 -22.60
C ASP A 132 7.81 -1.21 -22.02
N GLU A 133 8.35 -2.43 -21.97
CA GLU A 133 9.71 -2.66 -21.47
C GLU A 133 10.72 -2.16 -22.49
N ASN A 134 11.03 -0.86 -22.45
CA ASN A 134 12.11 -0.29 -23.25
C ASN A 134 13.44 -0.90 -22.78
N PRO A 135 14.19 -1.62 -23.65
CA PRO A 135 15.48 -2.20 -23.27
C PRO A 135 16.50 -1.17 -22.81
N SER A 136 16.39 0.07 -23.30
CA SER A 136 17.18 1.24 -22.89
C SER A 136 16.93 1.63 -21.43
N GLU A 137 15.68 1.62 -20.98
CA GLU A 137 15.31 1.95 -19.59
C GLU A 137 15.78 0.89 -18.61
N VAL A 138 15.72 -0.39 -19.00
CA VAL A 138 16.29 -1.49 -18.21
C VAL A 138 17.80 -1.36 -18.07
N ALA A 139 18.50 -0.98 -19.15
CA ALA A 139 19.93 -0.72 -19.11
C ALA A 139 20.28 0.48 -18.20
N ALA A 140 19.52 1.57 -18.31
CA ALA A 140 19.68 2.76 -17.47
C ALA A 140 19.45 2.44 -15.98
N SER A 141 18.36 1.72 -15.66
CA SER A 141 18.07 1.27 -14.30
C SER A 141 19.18 0.39 -13.73
N ASN A 142 19.64 -0.59 -14.52
CA ASN A 142 20.77 -1.44 -14.11
C ASN A 142 22.05 -0.63 -13.87
N SER A 143 22.33 0.37 -14.72
CA SER A 143 23.49 1.25 -14.53
C SER A 143 23.40 2.10 -13.25
N TYR A 144 22.20 2.56 -12.90
CA TYR A 144 21.95 3.28 -11.66
C TYR A 144 22.27 2.41 -10.43
N PHE A 145 21.76 1.19 -10.36
CA PHE A 145 22.05 0.29 -9.24
C PHE A 145 23.54 -0.08 -9.15
N LEU A 146 24.20 -0.28 -10.29
CA LEU A 146 25.64 -0.54 -10.31
C LEU A 146 26.45 0.65 -9.80
N ALA A 147 26.07 1.88 -10.17
CA ALA A 147 26.69 3.09 -9.65
C ALA A 147 26.43 3.27 -8.15
N ALA A 148 25.20 3.07 -7.69
CA ALA A 148 24.80 3.25 -6.29
C ALA A 148 25.54 2.29 -5.33
N PHE A 149 25.87 1.08 -5.78
CA PHE A 149 26.61 0.11 -4.99
C PHE A 149 28.12 0.06 -5.33
N GLU A 150 28.59 0.93 -6.22
CA GLU A 150 29.99 0.96 -6.70
C GLU A 150 30.46 -0.39 -7.29
N LEU A 151 29.55 -1.08 -7.99
CA LEU A 151 29.78 -2.41 -8.54
C LEU A 151 29.93 -2.37 -10.07
N LYS A 152 30.77 -3.26 -10.59
CA LYS A 152 30.92 -3.47 -12.03
C LYS A 152 29.84 -4.41 -12.55
N ARG A 153 29.30 -4.12 -13.74
CA ARG A 153 28.39 -5.03 -14.45
C ARG A 153 29.10 -6.36 -14.70
N ARG A 154 28.51 -7.46 -14.25
CA ARG A 154 28.97 -8.80 -14.62
C ARG A 154 27.98 -9.43 -15.58
N GLU A 155 28.51 -10.13 -16.56
CA GLU A 155 27.68 -10.98 -17.42
C GLU A 155 27.14 -12.14 -16.62
N ARG A 156 25.88 -12.48 -16.88
CA ARG A 156 25.24 -13.62 -16.25
C ARG A 156 25.88 -14.90 -16.75
N ILE A 157 26.53 -15.62 -15.85
CA ILE A 157 27.02 -16.97 -16.14
C ILE A 157 25.81 -17.91 -16.08
N PRO A 158 25.47 -18.61 -17.18
CA PRO A 158 24.35 -19.55 -17.18
C PRO A 158 24.64 -20.68 -16.19
N SER A 159 23.65 -21.03 -15.36
CA SER A 159 23.77 -22.19 -14.49
C SER A 159 23.88 -23.44 -15.35
N GLY A 160 24.88 -24.30 -15.07
CA GLY A 160 24.99 -25.61 -15.70
C GLY A 160 23.78 -26.51 -15.43
N LYS A 161 23.74 -27.68 -16.08
CA LYS A 161 22.68 -28.67 -15.85
C LYS A 161 22.61 -29.01 -14.36
N LYS A 162 21.44 -28.82 -13.74
CA LYS A 162 21.22 -29.23 -12.35
C LYS A 162 21.44 -30.74 -12.25
N THR A 163 22.41 -31.15 -11.45
CA THR A 163 22.54 -32.56 -11.07
C THR A 163 21.36 -32.95 -10.19
N LYS A 164 20.93 -34.22 -10.28
CA LYS A 164 19.88 -34.74 -9.40
C LYS A 164 20.35 -34.59 -7.96
N ARG A 165 19.56 -33.91 -7.13
CA ARG A 165 19.83 -33.82 -5.69
C ARG A 165 19.63 -35.20 -5.08
N SER A 166 20.66 -35.76 -4.47
CA SER A 166 20.52 -36.86 -3.53
C SER A 166 20.07 -36.29 -2.19
N TYR A 167 19.04 -36.87 -1.60
CA TYR A 167 18.69 -36.58 -0.22
C TYR A 167 19.72 -37.30 0.66
N GLN A 168 20.55 -36.53 1.35
CA GLN A 168 21.49 -37.01 2.36
C GLN A 168 21.23 -36.26 3.66
N THR A 169 21.41 -36.94 4.78
CA THR A 169 21.37 -36.30 6.10
C THR A 169 22.64 -35.48 6.35
N HIS A 170 22.57 -34.53 7.28
CA HIS A 170 23.71 -33.68 7.64
C HIS A 170 24.96 -34.48 8.03
N ASP A 171 24.77 -35.57 8.80
CA ASP A 171 25.88 -36.38 9.30
C ASP A 171 26.53 -37.24 8.21
N GLU A 172 25.74 -37.73 7.25
CA GLU A 172 26.24 -38.41 6.06
C GLU A 172 27.05 -37.45 5.18
N ALA A 173 26.53 -36.24 4.94
CA ALA A 173 27.23 -35.22 4.18
C ALA A 173 28.57 -34.83 4.81
N LYS A 174 28.65 -34.74 6.15
CA LYS A 174 29.88 -34.44 6.88
C LYS A 174 30.93 -35.55 6.73
N LYS A 175 30.51 -36.81 6.78
CA LYS A 175 31.39 -37.98 6.58
C LYS A 175 31.92 -38.04 5.15
N ASP A 176 31.06 -37.82 4.16
CA ASP A 176 31.44 -37.79 2.75
C ASP A 176 32.44 -36.67 2.45
N LEU A 177 32.24 -35.50 3.05
CA LEU A 177 33.18 -34.38 2.97
C LEU A 177 34.55 -34.74 3.55
N ALA A 178 34.60 -35.33 4.75
CA ALA A 178 35.85 -35.75 5.38
C ALA A 178 36.60 -36.78 4.54
N LYS A 179 35.88 -37.73 3.94
CA LYS A 179 36.44 -38.73 3.02
C LYS A 179 36.99 -38.08 1.74
N ALA A 180 36.29 -37.09 1.19
CA ALA A 180 36.74 -36.36 0.01
C ALA A 180 38.03 -35.58 0.29
N TYR A 181 38.11 -34.87 1.43
CA TYR A 181 39.32 -34.16 1.86
C TYR A 181 40.51 -35.10 2.08
N ALA A 182 40.29 -36.27 2.70
CA ALA A 182 41.35 -37.26 2.89
C ALA A 182 41.89 -37.83 1.56
N ASN A 183 41.05 -37.91 0.53
CA ASN A 183 41.39 -38.46 -0.78
C ASN A 183 41.97 -37.43 -1.77
N THR A 184 41.94 -36.13 -1.45
CA THR A 184 42.45 -35.06 -2.33
C THR A 184 43.71 -34.41 -1.74
N PRO A 185 44.92 -34.82 -2.18
CA PRO A 185 46.18 -34.30 -1.64
C PRO A 185 46.45 -32.83 -2.02
N GLU A 186 45.93 -32.36 -3.16
CA GLU A 186 45.93 -30.95 -3.54
C GLU A 186 44.48 -30.50 -3.73
N LEU A 187 44.06 -29.54 -2.89
CA LEU A 187 42.73 -28.96 -2.98
C LEU A 187 42.67 -27.99 -4.17
N PRO A 188 41.56 -27.99 -4.93
CA PRO A 188 41.38 -27.01 -5.99
C PRO A 188 41.43 -25.58 -5.40
N PRO A 189 42.00 -24.61 -6.12
CA PRO A 189 42.07 -23.25 -5.65
C PRO A 189 40.66 -22.69 -5.41
N VAL A 190 40.44 -22.16 -4.21
CA VAL A 190 39.17 -21.52 -3.85
C VAL A 190 39.07 -20.20 -4.60
N ILE A 191 38.28 -20.17 -5.67
CA ILE A 191 37.99 -18.94 -6.40
C ILE A 191 36.97 -18.14 -5.57
N LYS A 192 37.46 -17.17 -4.80
CA LYS A 192 36.58 -16.21 -4.11
C LYS A 192 36.03 -15.23 -5.14
N CYS A 193 34.75 -15.37 -5.47
CA CYS A 193 34.06 -14.39 -6.29
C CYS A 193 34.13 -13.01 -5.62
N PRO A 194 34.49 -11.94 -6.35
CA PRO A 194 34.49 -10.60 -5.77
C PRO A 194 33.06 -10.20 -5.41
N PRO A 195 32.87 -9.29 -4.45
CA PRO A 195 31.55 -8.83 -4.03
C PRO A 195 30.75 -8.35 -5.25
N GLY A 196 29.45 -8.63 -5.24
CA GLY A 196 28.55 -8.37 -6.35
C GLY A 196 27.10 -8.51 -5.92
N LEU A 197 26.20 -7.99 -6.74
CA LEU A 197 24.76 -8.11 -6.50
C LEU A 197 24.30 -9.57 -6.64
N PRO A 198 23.22 -9.96 -5.96
CA PRO A 198 22.57 -11.25 -6.21
C PRO A 198 22.30 -11.42 -7.71
N ASN A 199 22.33 -12.66 -8.18
CA ASN A 199 21.94 -12.99 -9.55
C ASN A 199 20.42 -12.83 -9.69
N ALA A 200 19.97 -11.58 -9.76
CA ALA A 200 18.61 -11.18 -10.07
C ALA A 200 18.28 -11.56 -11.52
N GLY A 201 17.01 -11.43 -11.92
CA GLY A 201 16.63 -11.51 -13.34
C GLY A 201 17.35 -10.46 -14.20
N ASN A 202 16.90 -10.26 -15.43
CA ASN A 202 17.49 -9.25 -16.32
C ASN A 202 17.44 -7.82 -15.75
N ARG A 203 16.59 -7.58 -14.74
CA ARG A 203 16.49 -6.34 -13.97
C ARG A 203 17.10 -6.53 -12.59
N ILE A 204 18.12 -5.72 -12.28
CA ILE A 204 18.74 -5.67 -10.96
C ILE A 204 17.76 -5.13 -9.92
N GLY A 205 16.90 -4.19 -10.31
CA GLY A 205 15.92 -3.57 -9.42
C GLY A 205 14.89 -4.53 -8.82
N ASP A 206 14.68 -5.71 -9.42
CA ASP A 206 13.75 -6.71 -8.86
C ASP A 206 14.28 -7.36 -7.56
N SER A 207 15.60 -7.29 -7.31
CA SER A 207 16.16 -7.68 -6.01
C SER A 207 15.97 -6.61 -4.93
N PHE A 208 15.57 -5.40 -5.30
CA PHE A 208 15.44 -4.26 -4.41
C PHE A 208 14.02 -3.71 -4.46
N LEU A 209 13.04 -4.49 -3.98
CA LEU A 209 11.63 -4.10 -3.98
C LEU A 209 11.41 -2.68 -3.40
N GLY A 210 12.10 -2.34 -2.31
CA GLY A 210 11.99 -1.02 -1.67
C GLY A 210 12.64 0.13 -2.44
N MET A 211 13.48 -0.15 -3.43
CA MET A 211 14.10 0.89 -4.30
C MET A 211 13.42 0.96 -5.67
N LYS A 212 12.53 0.02 -5.98
CA LYS A 212 11.70 0.08 -7.17
C LYS A 212 10.63 1.14 -6.92
N LYS A 213 10.78 2.31 -7.55
CA LYS A 213 9.65 3.23 -7.74
C LYS A 213 8.65 2.54 -8.67
N THR A 214 7.80 1.72 -8.10
CA THR A 214 6.53 1.41 -8.74
C THR A 214 5.70 2.68 -8.76
N THR A 215 4.75 2.80 -9.68
CA THR A 215 3.58 3.67 -9.51
C THR A 215 2.74 3.10 -8.37
N THR A 216 3.27 3.13 -7.16
CA THR A 216 2.48 3.10 -5.95
C THR A 216 1.72 4.40 -5.96
N GLY A 217 0.39 4.32 -6.09
CA GLY A 217 -0.51 5.43 -5.81
C GLY A 217 -0.49 5.77 -4.32
N GLU A 218 0.69 6.00 -3.76
CA GLU A 218 0.95 6.44 -2.40
C GLU A 218 2.13 7.40 -2.47
N SER A 219 1.77 8.68 -2.49
CA SER A 219 2.61 9.87 -2.36
C SER A 219 2.07 10.59 -1.12
N GLY A 220 2.83 11.08 -0.14
CA GLY A 220 4.18 11.65 -0.16
C GLY A 220 4.08 13.09 0.35
N SER A 221 4.56 13.35 1.57
CA SER A 221 4.77 14.63 2.31
C SER A 221 4.09 15.91 1.83
N MET A 222 3.43 16.64 2.76
CA MET A 222 2.93 18.01 2.59
C MET A 222 3.90 18.86 1.76
N GLY A 223 3.39 19.48 0.69
CA GLY A 223 4.18 20.37 -0.14
C GLY A 223 4.74 21.52 0.70
N TRP A 224 5.90 22.05 0.32
CA TRP A 224 6.50 23.19 1.01
C TRP A 224 5.54 24.39 1.07
N GLN A 225 4.70 24.57 0.05
CA GLN A 225 3.63 25.56 0.03
C GLN A 225 2.61 25.34 1.17
N ASP A 226 2.21 24.11 1.42
CA ASP A 226 1.23 23.77 2.47
C ASP A 226 1.81 23.96 3.87
N VAL A 227 3.10 23.64 4.06
CA VAL A 227 3.81 23.91 5.32
C VAL A 227 3.89 25.41 5.60
N SER A 228 4.21 26.21 4.58
CA SER A 228 4.27 27.67 4.72
C SER A 228 2.90 28.29 5.01
N THR A 229 1.84 27.76 4.38
CA THR A 229 0.45 28.21 4.59
C THR A 229 -0.01 27.84 6.01
N ALA A 230 0.27 26.62 6.47
CA ALA A 230 -0.05 26.18 7.82
C ALA A 230 0.69 27.00 8.91
N LEU A 231 1.91 27.47 8.62
CA LEU A 231 2.68 28.32 9.53
C LEU A 231 2.06 29.72 9.65
N VAL A 232 1.71 30.34 8.52
CA VAL A 232 1.00 31.63 8.49
C VAL A 232 -0.37 31.52 9.17
N ASP A 233 -1.12 30.45 8.89
CA ASP A 233 -2.41 30.21 9.55
C ASP A 233 -2.26 30.08 11.06
N ARG A 234 -1.22 29.40 11.56
CA ARG A 234 -0.96 29.29 13.00
C ARG A 234 -0.66 30.66 13.64
N GLU A 235 0.09 31.52 12.97
CA GLU A 235 0.38 32.87 13.46
C GLU A 235 -0.90 33.72 13.53
N ILE A 236 -1.74 33.68 12.49
CA ILE A 236 -3.05 34.35 12.45
C ILE A 236 -3.94 33.84 13.59
N TRP A 237 -3.97 32.52 13.82
CA TRP A 237 -4.72 31.92 14.92
C TRP A 237 -4.20 32.35 16.30
N ALA A 238 -2.88 32.40 16.49
CA ALA A 238 -2.28 32.85 17.74
C ALA A 238 -2.65 34.31 18.05
N GLN A 239 -2.54 35.20 17.08
CA GLN A 239 -2.92 36.61 17.21
C GLN A 239 -4.43 36.79 17.46
N ALA A 240 -5.27 36.02 16.77
CA ALA A 240 -6.72 36.07 16.96
C ALA A 240 -7.16 35.61 18.37
N ILE A 241 -6.48 34.61 18.93
CA ILE A 241 -6.71 34.13 20.31
C ILE A 241 -6.18 35.15 21.32
N GLU A 242 -4.99 35.72 21.08
CA GLU A 242 -4.41 36.76 21.94
C GLU A 242 -5.26 38.04 21.98
N ALA A 243 -5.96 38.36 20.90
CA ALA A 243 -6.91 39.47 20.87
C ALA A 243 -8.23 39.17 21.59
N LEU A 244 -8.51 37.90 21.94
CA LEU A 244 -9.74 37.50 22.63
C LEU A 244 -9.65 37.82 24.14
N SER A 245 -10.77 38.21 24.76
CA SER A 245 -10.80 38.46 26.20
C SER A 245 -10.57 37.18 27.01
N GLU A 246 -9.99 37.28 28.21
CA GLU A 246 -9.74 36.10 29.07
C GLU A 246 -11.04 35.32 29.39
N ARG A 247 -12.15 36.06 29.53
CA ARG A 247 -13.48 35.48 29.74
C ARG A 247 -13.99 34.72 28.52
N ASP A 248 -13.76 35.23 27.32
CA ASP A 248 -14.17 34.56 26.09
C ASP A 248 -13.27 33.35 25.82
N ARG A 249 -11.96 33.43 26.11
CA ARG A 249 -11.04 32.28 26.00
C ARG A 249 -11.46 31.15 26.93
N THR A 250 -11.72 31.45 28.20
CA THR A 250 -12.20 30.46 29.16
C THR A 250 -13.56 29.86 28.75
N ALA A 251 -14.44 30.65 28.14
CA ALA A 251 -15.70 30.15 27.58
C ALA A 251 -15.47 29.17 26.40
N MET A 252 -14.53 29.48 25.51
CA MET A 252 -14.19 28.64 24.36
C MET A 252 -13.45 27.36 24.79
N ASP A 253 -12.48 27.45 25.70
CA ASP A 253 -11.73 26.31 26.24
C ASP A 253 -12.64 25.33 26.99
N THR A 254 -13.55 25.85 27.82
CA THR A 254 -14.50 25.02 28.57
C THR A 254 -15.56 24.39 27.66
N ALA A 255 -15.94 25.05 26.57
CA ALA A 255 -16.87 24.50 25.57
C ALA A 255 -16.21 23.48 24.62
N ALA A 256 -14.97 23.73 24.19
CA ALA A 256 -14.28 22.91 23.19
C ALA A 256 -13.56 21.71 23.80
N HIS A 257 -12.90 21.90 24.95
CA HIS A 257 -12.04 20.90 25.60
C HIS A 257 -12.51 20.50 27.00
N GLY A 258 -13.38 21.28 27.63
CA GLY A 258 -13.98 20.95 28.91
C GLY A 258 -14.97 19.78 28.82
N LYS A 259 -15.16 19.05 29.93
CA LYS A 259 -16.15 17.97 30.04
C LYS A 259 -17.62 18.46 30.11
N VAL A 260 -17.85 19.75 29.85
CA VAL A 260 -19.15 20.39 30.05
C VAL A 260 -20.04 20.15 28.84
N ARG A 261 -21.15 19.43 29.04
CA ARG A 261 -22.08 19.06 27.96
C ARG A 261 -23.26 20.02 27.79
N ASN A 262 -23.44 20.97 28.71
CA ASN A 262 -24.63 21.84 28.75
C ASN A 262 -24.29 23.32 29.00
N TYR A 263 -25.14 24.23 28.50
CA TYR A 263 -24.98 25.68 28.67
C TYR A 263 -25.05 26.12 30.14
N GLU A 264 -25.74 25.36 30.99
CA GLU A 264 -25.82 25.64 32.43
C GLU A 264 -24.47 25.42 33.11
N GLY A 265 -23.82 24.28 32.84
CA GLY A 265 -22.48 24.00 33.35
C GLY A 265 -21.45 25.00 32.85
N LEU A 266 -21.58 25.47 31.60
CA LEU A 266 -20.70 26.49 31.03
C LEU A 266 -20.93 27.86 31.69
N GLY A 267 -22.17 28.19 32.00
CA GLY A 267 -22.46 29.41 32.75
C GLY A 267 -21.87 29.36 34.16
N ILE A 268 -21.97 28.21 34.83
CA ILE A 268 -21.42 28.01 36.18
C ILE A 268 -19.89 28.08 36.17
N SER A 269 -19.21 27.49 35.19
CA SER A 269 -17.75 27.56 35.07
C SER A 269 -17.23 28.99 34.81
N LEU A 270 -18.06 29.84 34.20
CA LEU A 270 -17.78 31.26 33.98
C LEU A 270 -18.17 32.16 35.17
N GLY A 271 -18.53 31.57 36.32
CA GLY A 271 -18.87 32.30 37.54
C GLY A 271 -20.27 32.92 37.57
N PHE A 272 -21.16 32.56 36.65
CA PHE A 272 -22.54 33.04 36.68
C PHE A 272 -23.38 32.30 37.72
N LYS A 273 -24.34 33.01 38.33
CA LYS A 273 -25.33 32.43 39.25
C LYS A 273 -26.12 31.30 38.56
N PRO A 274 -26.44 30.18 39.24
CA PRO A 274 -27.10 29.02 38.63
C PRO A 274 -28.38 29.35 37.86
N GLU A 275 -29.23 30.24 38.40
CA GLU A 275 -30.48 30.64 37.74
C GLU A 275 -30.23 31.41 36.42
N TYR A 276 -29.20 32.25 36.38
CA TYR A 276 -28.81 32.99 35.18
C TYR A 276 -28.14 32.06 34.16
N SER A 277 -27.25 31.18 34.62
CA SER A 277 -26.57 30.16 33.81
C SER A 277 -27.55 29.25 33.07
N ARG A 278 -28.57 28.75 33.78
CA ARG A 278 -29.61 27.88 33.24
C ARG A 278 -30.50 28.58 32.20
N ARG A 279 -30.83 29.86 32.41
CA ARG A 279 -31.74 30.59 31.54
C ARG A 279 -31.07 31.15 30.27
N ARG A 280 -29.94 31.85 30.41
CA ARG A 280 -29.35 32.62 29.29
C ARG A 280 -27.83 32.79 29.35
N GLY A 281 -27.21 32.68 30.53
CA GLY A 281 -25.83 33.10 30.76
C GLY A 281 -24.81 32.35 29.92
N GLY A 282 -24.81 31.01 29.98
CA GLY A 282 -23.83 30.23 29.22
C GLY A 282 -24.04 30.32 27.71
N ARG A 283 -25.29 30.29 27.24
CA ARG A 283 -25.59 30.43 25.81
C ARG A 283 -25.12 31.79 25.28
N LYS A 284 -25.45 32.89 25.96
CA LYS A 284 -25.05 34.23 25.53
C LYS A 284 -23.53 34.42 25.52
N ALA A 285 -22.85 33.94 26.57
CA ALA A 285 -21.40 34.04 26.66
C ALA A 285 -20.70 33.28 25.53
N LEU A 286 -21.14 32.05 25.24
CA LEU A 286 -20.55 31.27 24.14
C LEU A 286 -20.81 31.90 22.76
N THR A 287 -22.00 32.46 22.56
CA THR A 287 -22.33 33.11 21.28
C THR A 287 -21.46 34.35 21.07
N ALA A 288 -21.29 35.18 22.10
CA ALA A 288 -20.43 36.36 22.05
C ALA A 288 -18.96 35.97 21.81
N ALA A 289 -18.45 34.95 22.51
CA ALA A 289 -17.08 34.47 22.32
C ALA A 289 -16.82 33.96 20.90
N ASN A 290 -17.80 33.25 20.31
CA ASN A 290 -17.72 32.77 18.93
C ASN A 290 -17.76 33.92 17.90
N ASP A 291 -18.61 34.94 18.12
CA ASP A 291 -18.68 36.11 17.23
C ASP A 291 -17.38 36.94 17.31
N ASN A 292 -16.85 37.15 18.52
CA ASN A 292 -15.58 37.86 18.75
C ASN A 292 -14.39 37.12 18.09
N LEU A 293 -14.34 35.79 18.20
CA LEU A 293 -13.29 34.99 17.54
C LEU A 293 -13.40 35.11 16.02
N GLN A 294 -14.62 35.06 15.47
CA GLN A 294 -14.85 35.18 14.04
C GLN A 294 -14.43 36.56 13.50
N GLU A 295 -14.67 37.62 14.27
CA GLU A 295 -14.22 38.97 13.92
C GLU A 295 -12.70 39.10 13.98
N ASN A 296 -12.07 38.55 15.02
CA ASN A 296 -10.61 38.55 15.15
C ASN A 296 -9.93 37.77 14.01
N ILE A 297 -10.40 36.57 13.67
CA ILE A 297 -9.84 35.79 12.55
C ILE A 297 -9.91 36.59 11.25
N LYS A 298 -11.06 37.21 10.95
CA LYS A 298 -11.22 38.05 9.75
C LYS A 298 -10.30 39.26 9.73
N ARG A 299 -10.01 39.83 10.90
CA ARG A 299 -9.15 41.00 11.05
C ARG A 299 -7.68 40.66 10.79
N PHE A 300 -7.23 39.47 11.20
CA PHE A 300 -5.84 39.04 11.03
C PHE A 300 -5.60 38.24 9.74
N SER A 301 -6.66 37.77 9.06
CA SER A 301 -6.57 37.09 7.77
C SER A 301 -6.69 38.01 6.55
N ALA A 302 -6.92 39.31 6.75
CA ALA A 302 -7.11 40.32 5.70
C ALA A 302 -5.85 41.17 5.54
#